data_AF-A0AA37H925-F1
#
_entry.id   AF-A0AA37H925-F1
#
_cell.length_a   1.000
_cell.length_b   1.000
_cell.length_c   1.000
_cell.angle_alpha   90.00
_cell.angle_beta   90.00
_cell.angle_gamma   90.00
#
_symmetry.space_group_name_H-M   'P 1'
#
loop_
_entity.id
_entity.type
_entity.pdbx_description
1 polymer ?
#
loop_
_entity_poly.entity_id
_entity_poly.type
_entity_poly.pdbx_seq_one_letter_code
_entity_poly.pdbx_strand_id
1 'polypeptide(L)' 'MSDTTAPHRNPSAELQTMNDRLAAWAACTAEDSPALIERFEAMGYEVRGKSREEVEAVLRCPPTRVGRG' A
#
# COMPACT_ATOMS: atom_id res chain seq x y z
N MET A 1 -34.45 26.83 -6.99
CA MET A 1 -33.96 25.47 -7.28
C MET A 1 -32.52 25.43 -6.84
N SER A 2 -32.23 24.83 -5.70
CA SER A 2 -30.86 24.66 -5.23
C SER A 2 -30.37 23.34 -5.81
N ASP A 3 -29.64 23.40 -6.92
CA ASP A 3 -28.88 22.26 -7.42
C ASP A 3 -27.80 21.94 -6.38
N THR A 4 -28.12 21.01 -5.47
CA THR A 4 -27.11 20.35 -4.65
C THR A 4 -26.34 19.42 -5.57
N THR A 5 -25.33 19.95 -6.25
CA THR A 5 -24.31 19.14 -6.92
C THR A 5 -23.70 18.24 -5.85
N ALA A 6 -24.06 16.95 -5.86
CA ALA A 6 -23.38 15.96 -5.03
C ALA A 6 -21.87 16.12 -5.25
N PRO A 7 -21.05 16.17 -4.18
CA PRO A 7 -19.63 16.39 -4.34
C PRO A 7 -19.09 15.35 -5.33
N HIS A 8 -18.38 15.82 -6.36
CA HIS A 8 -17.76 14.94 -7.35
C HIS A 8 -16.87 13.95 -6.62
N ARG A 9 -17.35 12.72 -6.49
CA ARG A 9 -16.64 11.62 -5.85
C ARG A 9 -15.39 11.38 -6.69
N ASN A 10 -14.21 11.61 -6.11
CA ASN A 10 -12.94 11.34 -6.77
C ASN A 10 -12.50 9.92 -6.37
N PRO A 11 -12.82 8.89 -7.18
CA PRO A 11 -12.51 7.50 -6.82
C PRO A 11 -11.00 7.28 -6.64
N SER A 12 -10.15 7.99 -7.38
CA SER A 12 -8.70 7.88 -7.24
C SER A 12 -8.22 8.39 -5.88
N ALA A 13 -8.80 9.46 -5.36
CA ALA A 13 -8.46 9.98 -4.03
C ALA A 13 -8.92 9.01 -2.91
N GLU A 14 -10.09 8.38 -3.07
CA GLU A 14 -10.56 7.34 -2.15
C GLU A 14 -9.65 6.12 -2.17
N LEU A 15 -9.26 5.66 -3.37
CA LEU A 15 -8.32 4.55 -3.54
C LEU A 15 -6.95 4.85 -2.95
N GLN A 16 -6.42 6.06 -3.15
CA GLN A 16 -5.16 6.46 -2.53
C GLN A 16 -5.26 6.43 -1.00
N THR A 17 -6.34 6.98 -0.44
CA THR A 17 -6.57 6.97 1.01
C THR A 17 -6.66 5.54 1.57
N MET A 18 -7.30 4.62 0.82
CA MET A 18 -7.36 3.21 1.21
C MET A 18 -5.98 2.55 1.13
N ASN A 19 -5.23 2.80 0.06
CA ASN A 19 -3.88 2.27 -0.11
C ASN A 19 -2.95 2.72 1.03
N ASP A 20 -3.00 4.00 1.41
CA ASP A 20 -2.18 4.54 2.50
C ASP A 20 -2.47 3.80 3.83
N ARG A 21 -3.76 3.56 4.13
CA ARG A 21 -4.16 2.83 5.33
C ARG A 21 -3.73 1.37 5.29
N LEU A 22 -3.85 0.72 4.13
CA LEU A 22 -3.45 -0.67 3.93
C LEU A 22 -1.93 -0.83 4.04
N ALA A 23 -1.15 0.10 3.48
CA ALA A 23 0.30 0.10 3.57
C ALA A 23 0.77 0.23 5.03
N ALA A 24 0.17 1.15 5.80
CA ALA A 24 0.48 1.33 7.21
C ALA A 24 0.16 0.07 8.05
N TRP A 25 -1.01 -0.52 7.82
CA TRP A 25 -1.40 -1.76 8.48
C TRP A 25 -0.48 -2.93 8.12
N ALA A 26 -0.15 -3.06 6.83
CA ALA A 26 0.72 -4.12 6.33
C ALA A 26 2.13 -4.02 6.89
N ALA A 27 2.70 -2.82 6.95
CA ALA A 27 4.02 -2.59 7.53
C ALA A 27 4.06 -2.95 9.02
N CYS A 28 3.05 -2.54 9.78
CA CYS A 28 2.92 -2.89 11.19
C CYS A 28 2.85 -4.43 11.38
N THR A 29 2.05 -5.11 10.57
CA THR A 29 1.89 -6.57 10.68
C THR A 29 3.13 -7.34 10.19
N ALA A 30 3.92 -6.75 9.28
CA ALA A 30 5.11 -7.37 8.74
C ALA A 30 6.28 -7.42 9.74
N GLU A 31 6.34 -6.52 10.72
CA GLU A 31 7.32 -6.58 11.82
C GLU A 31 7.22 -7.90 12.60
N ASP A 32 6.00 -8.34 12.86
CA ASP A 32 5.72 -9.56 13.63
C ASP A 32 5.60 -10.82 12.75
N SER A 33 5.66 -10.68 11.41
CA SER A 33 5.39 -11.76 10.48
C SER A 33 6.40 -11.83 9.33
N PRO A 34 7.50 -12.61 9.50
CA PRO A 34 8.48 -12.83 8.44
C PRO A 34 7.88 -13.41 7.15
N ALA A 35 6.81 -14.21 7.26
CA ALA A 35 6.10 -14.77 6.10
C ALA A 35 5.41 -13.69 5.25
N LEU A 36 5.00 -12.57 5.84
CA LEU A 36 4.44 -11.43 5.10
C LEU A 36 5.53 -10.72 4.28
N ILE A 37 6.72 -10.53 4.85
CA ILE A 37 7.88 -9.99 4.14
C ILE A 37 8.22 -10.83 2.91
N GLU A 38 8.24 -12.15 3.03
CA GLU A 38 8.50 -13.05 1.88
C GLU A 38 7.44 -12.92 0.78
N ARG A 39 6.17 -12.77 1.14
CA ARG A 39 5.08 -12.57 0.17
C ARG A 39 5.20 -11.22 -0.54
N PHE A 40 5.55 -10.16 0.17
CA PHE A 40 5.79 -8.85 -0.44
C PHE A 40 6.94 -8.91 -1.45
N GLU A 41 8.06 -9.55 -1.08
CA GLU A 41 9.19 -9.78 -1.98
C GLU A 41 8.78 -10.61 -3.21
N ALA A 42 7.98 -11.67 -3.03
CA ALA A 42 7.47 -12.48 -4.13
C ALA A 42 6.54 -11.69 -5.08
N MET A 43 5.81 -10.71 -4.57
CA MET A 43 5.00 -9.77 -5.37
C MET A 43 5.85 -8.67 -6.04
N GLY A 44 7.15 -8.59 -5.74
CA GLY A 44 8.08 -7.62 -6.34
C GLY A 44 8.31 -6.35 -5.50
N TYR A 45 7.91 -6.36 -4.23
CA TYR A 45 8.20 -5.28 -3.29
C TYR A 45 9.50 -5.55 -2.53
N GLU A 46 10.46 -4.64 -2.67
CA GLU A 46 11.72 -4.69 -1.92
C GLU A 46 11.48 -4.18 -0.49
N VAL A 47 11.18 -5.07 0.45
CA VAL A 47 10.86 -4.76 1.86
C VAL A 47 11.81 -5.41 2.86
N ARG A 48 12.63 -6.37 2.42
CA ARG A 48 13.55 -7.09 3.28
C ARG A 48 14.66 -6.19 3.81
N GLY A 49 14.88 -6.23 5.14
CA GLY A 49 15.92 -5.47 5.82
C GLY A 49 15.60 -3.98 6.01
N LYS A 50 14.40 -3.54 5.64
CA LYS A 50 13.90 -2.18 5.83
C LYS A 50 13.21 -2.04 7.18
N SER A 51 13.19 -0.82 7.72
CA SER A 51 12.34 -0.49 8.88
C SER A 51 10.86 -0.51 8.48
N ARG A 52 9.95 -0.56 9.46
CA ARG A 52 8.51 -0.49 9.21
C ARG A 52 8.09 0.73 8.40
N GLU A 53 8.63 1.91 8.71
CA GLU A 53 8.31 3.15 7.98
C GLU A 53 8.76 3.06 6.51
N GLU A 54 9.91 2.44 6.26
CA GLU A 54 10.40 2.20 4.90
C GLU A 54 9.57 1.16 4.15
N VAL A 55 9.13 0.09 4.84
CA VAL A 55 8.20 -0.90 4.28
C VAL A 55 6.87 -0.24 3.90
N GLU A 56 6.31 0.59 4.77
CA GLU A 56 5.08 1.35 4.50
C GLU A 56 5.24 2.22 3.25
N ALA A 57 6.34 2.98 3.16
CA ALA A 57 6.62 3.84 2.01
C ALA A 57 6.72 3.04 0.70
N VAL A 58 7.32 1.85 0.73
CA VAL A 58 7.39 0.94 -0.42
C VAL A 58 6.01 0.45 -0.84
N LEU A 59 5.16 0.07 0.12
CA LEU A 59 3.83 -0.49 -0.14
C LEU A 59 2.80 0.56 -0.63
N ARG A 60 3.06 1.85 -0.43
CA ARG A 60 2.26 2.95 -1.00
C ARG A 60 2.43 3.09 -2.52
N CYS A 61 3.52 2.54 -3.05
CA CYS A 61 3.82 2.56 -4.48
C CYS A 61 3.48 1.21 -5.12
N PRO A 62 3.35 1.14 -6.46
CA PRO A 62 3.36 -0.14 -7.15
C PRO A 62 4.70 -0.87 -6.98
N PRO A 63 4.73 -2.21 -7.10
CA PRO A 63 5.96 -2.99 -6.95
C PRO A 63 6.96 -2.60 -8.04
N THR A 64 8.22 -2.43 -7.65
CA THR A 64 9.30 -1.95 -8.53
C THR A 64 9.92 -3.08 -9.36
N ARG A 65 9.87 -4.31 -8.85
CA ARG A 65 10.27 -5.49 -9.61
C ARG A 65 9.04 -6.07 -10.30
N VAL A 66 9.15 -6.28 -11.61
CA VAL A 66 8.16 -7.07 -12.34
C VAL A 66 8.12 -8.43 -11.67
N GLY A 67 7.01 -8.74 -11.00
CA GLY A 67 6.79 -10.07 -10.43
C GLY A 67 7.08 -11.08 -11.52
N ARG A 68 7.95 -12.04 -11.24
CA ARG A 68 8.32 -13.08 -12.20
C ARG A 68 7.09 -13.96 -12.42
N GLY A 69 6.22 -13.54 -13.34
CA GLY A 69 5.26 -14.39 -14.02
C GLY A 69 5.96 -15.27 -15.03
#